data_AF-A0A9J6CR71-F1
#
_entry.id   AF-A0A9J6CR71-F1
#
_cell.length_a   1.000
_cell.length_b   1.000
_cell.length_c   1.000
_cell.angle_alpha   90.00
_cell.angle_beta   90.00
_cell.angle_gamma   90.00
#
_symmetry.space_group_name_H-M   'P 1'
#
loop_
_entity.id
_entity.type
_entity.pdbx_description
1 polymer ?
#
loop_
_entity_poly.entity_id
_entity_poly.type
_entity_poly.pdbx_seq_one_letter_code
_entity_poly.pdbx_strand_id
1 'polypeptide(L)' 'MILIISSLPTSYEEVEIPEDCAQACPHHDGNFLCAKNTVTGQLGTFESECIFGRYNSCIKTTQQYEFVKYGKC' A
#
# COMPACT_ATOMS: atom_id res chain seq x y z
N MET A 1 11.05 4.53 -35.24
CA MET A 1 11.36 4.20 -33.83
C MET A 1 10.14 4.61 -33.02
N ILE A 2 9.20 3.67 -32.83
CA ILE A 2 7.93 3.96 -32.16
C ILE A 2 8.23 3.92 -30.66
N LEU A 3 8.19 5.08 -30.01
CA LEU A 3 8.21 5.18 -28.56
C LEU A 3 6.86 4.67 -28.06
N ILE A 4 6.83 3.38 -27.72
CA ILE A 4 5.74 2.79 -26.97
C ILE A 4 5.87 3.38 -25.57
N ILE A 5 5.17 4.48 -25.31
CA ILE A 5 4.95 4.96 -23.95
C ILE A 5 4.03 3.92 -23.35
N SER A 6 4.62 2.87 -22.76
CA SER A 6 3.91 1.92 -21.92
C SER A 6 3.35 2.74 -20.76
N SER A 7 2.15 3.28 -20.93
CA SER A 7 1.30 3.66 -19.83
C SER A 7 1.04 2.37 -19.07
N LEU A 8 1.95 2.03 -18.14
CA LEU A 8 1.68 0.99 -17.17
C LEU A 8 0.31 1.35 -16.59
N PRO A 9 -0.68 0.44 -16.64
CA PRO A 9 -1.87 0.65 -15.84
C PRO A 9 -1.35 0.92 -14.43
N THR A 10 -1.79 2.01 -13.82
CA THR A 10 -1.54 2.24 -12.40
C THR A 10 -2.28 1.12 -11.68
N SER A 11 -1.61 -0.03 -11.53
CA SER A 11 -2.16 -1.20 -10.88
C SER A 11 -2.26 -0.80 -9.41
N TYR A 12 -3.47 -0.44 -8.99
CA TYR A 12 -3.79 -0.31 -7.59
C TYR A 12 -3.92 -1.73 -7.06
N GLU A 13 -3.18 -2.06 -6.01
CA GLU A 13 -3.31 -3.31 -5.29
C GLU A 13 -3.96 -3.02 -3.94
N GLU A 14 -4.94 -3.82 -3.55
CA GLU A 14 -5.39 -3.84 -2.15
C GLU A 14 -4.31 -4.58 -1.37
N VAL A 15 -3.61 -3.86 -0.49
CA VAL A 15 -2.43 -4.42 0.16
C VAL A 15 -2.89 -5.26 1.33
N GLU A 16 -2.93 -6.57 1.12
CA GLU A 16 -3.16 -7.54 2.18
C GLU A 16 -1.88 -7.71 3.01
N ILE A 17 -1.97 -7.52 4.33
CA ILE A 17 -0.89 -7.82 5.27
C ILE A 17 -1.11 -9.22 5.85
N PRO A 18 -0.04 -9.98 6.14
CA PRO A 18 -0.16 -11.23 6.86
C PRO A 18 -0.88 -10.99 8.20
N GLU A 19 -1.80 -11.91 8.55
CA GLU A 19 -2.66 -11.80 9.72
C GLU A 19 -1.86 -11.53 11.01
N ASP A 20 -0.69 -12.15 11.18
CA ASP A 20 0.20 -11.91 12.34
C ASP A 20 0.63 -10.44 12.49
N CYS A 21 0.75 -9.69 11.39
CA CYS A 21 1.06 -8.26 11.40
C CYS A 21 -0.19 -7.39 11.56
N ALA A 22 -1.34 -7.86 11.06
CA ALA A 22 -2.63 -7.17 11.14
C ALA A 22 -3.33 -7.34 12.50
N GLN A 23 -3.05 -8.43 13.23
CA GLN A 23 -3.71 -8.81 14.49
C GLN A 23 -3.60 -7.75 15.60
N ALA A 24 -2.63 -6.86 15.49
CA ALA A 24 -2.40 -5.78 16.43
C ALA A 24 -3.11 -4.46 16.06
N CYS A 25 -3.87 -4.44 14.95
CA CYS A 25 -4.71 -3.33 14.56
C CYS A 25 -6.18 -3.65 14.83
N PRO A 26 -6.89 -2.82 15.60
CA PRO A 26 -8.34 -2.93 15.69
C PRO A 26 -8.94 -2.77 14.29
N HIS A 27 -9.95 -3.59 13.98
CA HIS A 27 -10.71 -3.46 12.74
C HIS A 27 -11.37 -2.08 12.74
N HIS A 28 -10.90 -1.18 11.89
CA HIS A 28 -11.44 0.16 11.73
C HIS A 28 -12.03 0.28 10.35
N ASP A 29 -13.35 0.13 10.26
CA ASP A 29 -14.10 0.40 9.05
C ASP A 29 -13.95 1.88 8.65
N GLY A 30 -13.27 2.12 7.53
CA GLY A 30 -13.47 3.34 6.74
C GLY A 30 -12.32 4.33 6.66
N ASN A 31 -11.20 4.12 7.37
CA ASN A 31 -10.04 5.02 7.28
C ASN A 31 -9.00 4.54 6.27
N PHE A 32 -9.45 4.29 5.04
CA PHE A 32 -8.56 3.89 3.96
C PHE A 32 -7.49 4.96 3.72
N LEU A 33 -6.31 4.52 3.31
CA LEU A 33 -5.27 5.41 2.81
C LEU A 33 -4.59 4.79 1.60
N CYS A 34 -4.09 5.67 0.76
CA CYS A 34 -3.32 5.35 -0.42
C CYS A 34 -1.85 5.61 -0.15
N ALA A 35 -1.01 4.62 -0.42
CA ALA A 35 0.42 4.74 -0.30
C ALA A 35 1.12 4.19 -1.55
N LYS A 36 2.38 4.59 -1.79
CA LYS A 36 3.17 4.20 -2.95
C LYS A 36 4.32 3.32 -2.53
N ASN A 37 4.44 2.15 -3.15
CA ASN A 37 5.58 1.27 -3.01
C ASN A 37 6.85 1.98 -3.50
N THR A 38 7.82 2.15 -2.63
CA THR A 38 9.09 2.84 -2.89
C THR A 38 9.99 2.09 -3.87
N VAL A 39 9.79 0.78 -4.05
CA VAL A 39 10.60 -0.06 -4.95
C VAL A 39 9.95 -0.17 -6.32
N THR A 40 8.66 -0.50 -6.38
CA THR A 40 7.96 -0.73 -7.66
C THR A 40 7.26 0.50 -8.21
N GLY A 41 7.05 1.51 -7.37
CA GLY A 41 6.27 2.70 -7.71
C GLY A 41 4.75 2.45 -7.79
N GLN A 42 4.28 1.25 -7.45
CA GLN A 42 2.87 0.89 -7.47
C GLN A 42 2.11 1.54 -6.32
N LEU A 43 0.82 1.82 -6.54
CA LEU A 43 -0.06 2.36 -5.52
C LEU A 43 -0.77 1.22 -4.79
N GLY A 44 -0.80 1.31 -3.47
CA GLY A 44 -1.43 0.34 -2.58
C GLY A 44 -2.47 1.02 -1.69
N THR A 45 -3.67 0.44 -1.61
CA THR A 45 -4.71 0.87 -0.67
C THR A 45 -4.60 0.05 0.62
N PHE A 46 -4.57 0.74 1.76
CA PHE A 46 -4.54 0.16 3.10
C PHE A 46 -5.83 0.51 3.82
N GLU A 47 -6.38 -0.40 4.62
CA GLU A 47 -7.65 -0.19 5.33
C GLU A 47 -7.56 0.79 6.51
N SER A 48 -6.37 1.00 7.08
CA SER A 48 -6.15 1.96 8.16
C SER A 48 -4.69 2.42 8.27
N GLU A 49 -4.47 3.55 8.97
CA GLU A 49 -3.13 4.04 9.33
C GLU A 49 -2.35 3.03 10.18
N CYS A 50 -3.06 2.26 11.03
CA CYS A 50 -2.43 1.20 11.81
C CYS A 50 -1.86 0.12 10.89
N ILE A 51 -2.65 -0.34 9.92
CA ILE A 51 -2.26 -1.37 8.94
C ILE A 51 -1.08 -0.89 8.10
N PHE A 52 -1.10 0.36 7.63
CA PHE A 52 0.02 0.97 6.92
C PHE A 52 1.31 1.02 7.76
N GLY A 53 1.23 1.54 8.99
CA GLY A 53 2.38 1.60 9.89
C GLY A 53 2.91 0.21 10.25
N ARG A 54 2.01 -0.76 10.46
CA ARG A 54 2.35 -2.16 10.70
C ARG A 54 2.99 -2.80 9.48
N TYR A 55 2.50 -2.55 8.27
CA TYR A 55 3.13 -3.07 7.05
C TYR A 55 4.60 -2.65 7.01
N ASN A 56 4.87 -1.35 7.11
CA ASN A 56 6.23 -0.81 7.05
C ASN A 56 7.14 -1.25 8.21
N SER A 57 6.55 -1.55 9.38
CA SER A 57 7.32 -1.97 10.56
C SER A 57 7.47 -3.49 10.71
N CYS A 58 6.48 -4.27 10.26
CA CYS A 58 6.37 -5.71 10.48
C CYS A 58 6.82 -6.50 9.27
N ILE A 59 6.48 -6.05 8.07
CA ILE A 59 6.99 -6.64 6.83
C ILE A 59 8.41 -6.11 6.63
N LYS A 60 9.41 -6.90 7.06
CA LYS A 60 10.83 -6.66 6.78
C LYS A 60 11.21 -7.02 5.34
N THR A 61 10.37 -6.68 4.37
CA THR A 61 10.72 -6.83 2.96
C THR A 61 11.31 -5.52 2.45
N THR A 62 12.03 -5.60 1.34
CA THR A 62 12.61 -4.44 0.64
C THR A 62 11.55 -3.45 0.16
N GLN A 63 10.27 -3.81 0.18
CA GLN A 63 9.16 -2.99 -0.29
C GLN A 63 8.56 -2.19 0.87
N GLN A 64 8.90 -0.90 0.95
CA GLN A 64 8.25 0.04 1.87
C GLN A 64 7.21 0.87 1.13
N TYR A 65 6.13 1.25 1.80
CA TYR A 65 5.13 2.15 1.25
C TYR A 65 5.27 3.55 1.83
N GLU A 66 5.23 4.58 0.99
CA GLU A 66 5.17 5.98 1.40
C GLU A 66 3.75 6.52 1.27
N PHE A 67 3.28 7.22 2.30
CA PHE A 67 1.95 7.81 2.31
C PHE A 67 1.77 8.81 1.14
N VAL A 68 0.62 8.72 0.45
CA VAL A 68 0.25 9.62 -0.64
C VAL A 68 -0.95 10.48 -0.24
N LYS A 69 -2.07 9.86 0.14
CA LYS A 69 -3.32 10.54 0.51
C LYS A 69 -4.21 9.66 1.39
N TYR A 70 -5.14 10.28 2.10
CA TYR A 70 -6.28 9.57 2.68
C TYR A 70 -7.29 9.17 1.60
N GLY A 71 -7.99 8.06 1.82
CA GLY A 71 -8.87 7.41 0.85
C GLY A 71 -8.16 6.39 -0.04
N LYS A 72 -8.93 5.70 -0.88
CA LYS A 72 -8.41 4.68 -1.80
C LYS A 72 -7.49 5.29 -2.88
N CYS A 73 -6.49 4.51 -3.29
CA CYS A 73 -5.84 4.68 -4.59
C CYS A 73 -6.87 4.31 -5.68
#